data_AF-A0A8R2H6P2-F1
#
_entry.id   AF-A0A8R2H6P2-F1
#
_cell.length_a   1.000
_cell.length_b   1.000
_cell.length_c   1.000
_cell.angle_alpha   90.00
_cell.angle_beta   90.00
_cell.angle_gamma   90.00
#
_symmetry.space_group_name_H-M   'P 1'
#
loop_
_entity.id
_entity.type
_entity.pdbx_description
1 polymer ?
#
loop_
_entity_poly.entity_id
_entity_poly.type
_entity_poly.pdbx_seq_one_letter_code
_entity_poly.pdbx_strand_id
1 'polypeptide(L)'
;MSIITFVSFINEKRLEMVSYLRLYRISNLHLDIKRQIKMFMNQISVCDSDQISAFGFFNINLNLVTSVLVLLISGTTTLIQMKDHPIILKLNNDTYSFFQKLRNGK
;
A
#
# COMPACT_ATOMS: atom_id res chain seq x y z
N MET A 1 -5.21 -0.12 8.53
CA MET A 1 -4.45 0.93 9.23
C MET A 1 -3.29 0.39 10.05
N SER A 2 -3.49 -0.53 11.00
CA SER A 2 -2.42 -1.07 11.87
C SER A 2 -1.19 -1.64 11.12
N ILE A 3 -1.41 -2.39 10.03
CA ILE A 3 -0.32 -2.98 9.23
C ILE A 3 0.50 -1.88 8.53
N ILE A 4 -0.17 -0.86 7.99
CA ILE A 4 0.47 0.26 7.28
C ILE A 4 1.32 1.08 8.27
N THR A 5 0.78 1.37 9.46
CA THR A 5 1.50 2.11 10.50
C THR A 5 2.71 1.34 11.02
N PHE A 6 2.60 0.02 11.18
CA PHE A 6 3.70 -0.82 11.61
C PHE A 6 4.81 -0.89 10.56
N VAL A 7 4.43 -1.06 9.30
CA VAL A 7 5.36 -1.04 8.15
C VAL A 7 6.07 0.31 8.03
N SER A 8 5.33 1.42 8.18
CA SER A 8 5.91 2.76 8.13
C SER A 8 6.88 3.03 9.29
N PHE A 9 6.55 2.57 10.50
CA PHE A 9 7.42 2.69 11.67
C PHE A 9 8.73 1.91 11.52
N ILE A 10 8.68 0.68 11.00
CA ILE A 10 9.89 -0.11 10.72
C ILE A 10 10.77 0.61 9.70
N ASN A 11 10.17 1.18 8.66
CA ASN A 11 10.90 1.89 7.62
C ASN A 11 11.58 3.17 8.16
N GLU A 12 10.89 3.92 9.01
CA GLU A 12 11.44 5.12 9.66
C GLU A 12 12.65 4.77 10.54
N LYS A 13 12.54 3.74 11.40
CA LYS A 13 13.62 3.28 12.27
C LYS A 13 14.84 2.79 11.49
N ARG A 14 14.62 2.12 10.37
CA ARG A 14 15.68 1.69 9.46
C ARG A 14 16.41 2.87 8.83
N LEU A 15 15.68 3.87 8.34
CA LEU A 15 16.27 5.07 7.73
C LEU A 15 17.10 5.88 8.74
N GLU A 16 16.62 5.98 9.98
CA GLU A 16 17.35 6.56 11.10
C GLU A 16 18.69 5.84 11.32
N MET A 17 18.69 4.50 11.36
CA MET A 17 19.91 3.69 11.55
C MET A 17 20.93 3.87 10.41
N VAL A 18 20.47 3.91 9.15
CA VAL A 18 21.34 4.18 7.98
C VAL A 18 21.93 5.58 8.05
N SER A 19 21.13 6.57 8.45
CA SER A 19 21.58 7.95 8.63
C SER A 19 22.71 8.02 9.66
N TYR A 20 22.53 7.41 10.83
CA TYR A 20 23.55 7.32 11.87
C TYR A 20 24.85 6.68 11.38
N LEU A 21 24.76 5.57 10.64
CA LEU A 21 25.93 4.87 10.10
C LEU A 21 26.67 5.67 9.02
N ARG A 22 25.96 6.47 8.21
CA ARG A 22 26.57 7.38 7.22
C ARG A 22 27.20 8.61 7.87
N LEU A 23 26.59 9.15 8.93
CA LEU A 23 27.12 10.27 9.71
C LEU A 23 28.38 9.89 10.50
N TYR A 24 28.49 8.61 10.87
CA TYR A 24 29.66 8.13 11.59
C TYR A 24 30.92 8.23 10.73
N ARG A 25 31.97 8.87 11.26
CA ARG A 25 33.23 9.09 10.54
C ARG A 25 34.04 7.78 10.50
N ILE A 26 33.66 6.87 9.60
CA ILE A 26 34.23 5.52 9.42
C ILE A 26 35.76 5.55 9.18
N SER A 27 36.34 6.70 8.85
CA SER A 27 37.77 6.86 8.60
C SER A 27 38.66 6.59 9.83
N ASN A 28 38.17 6.79 11.05
CA ASN A 28 38.95 6.60 12.29
C ASN A 28 38.74 5.23 12.96
N LEU A 29 37.98 4.34 12.33
CA LEU A 29 37.67 3.03 12.88
C LEU A 29 38.70 1.97 12.50
N HIS A 30 38.90 1.02 13.42
CA HIS A 30 39.72 -0.16 13.16
C HIS A 30 39.22 -0.91 11.90
N LEU A 31 40.16 -1.47 11.15
CA LEU A 31 39.93 -2.01 9.80
C LEU A 31 38.83 -3.09 9.79
N ASP A 32 38.75 -3.91 10.84
CA ASP A 32 37.73 -4.94 11.01
C ASP A 32 36.33 -4.35 11.19
N ILE A 33 36.20 -3.30 12.00
CA ILE A 33 34.92 -2.63 12.24
C ILE A 33 34.46 -1.92 10.97
N LYS A 34 35.40 -1.30 10.25
CA LYS A 34 35.14 -0.69 8.93
C LYS A 34 34.63 -1.73 7.92
N ARG A 35 35.21 -2.94 7.91
CA ARG A 35 34.76 -4.04 7.07
C ARG A 35 33.37 -4.53 7.46
N GLN A 36 33.07 -4.68 8.75
CA GLN A 36 31.75 -5.07 9.25
C GLN A 36 30.67 -4.04 8.88
N ILE A 37 30.93 -2.75 9.12
CA ILE A 37 30.02 -1.67 8.74
C ILE A 37 29.79 -1.68 7.22
N LYS A 38 30.83 -1.89 6.41
CA LYS A 38 30.70 -1.96 4.95
C LYS A 38 29.84 -3.15 4.50
N MET A 39 30.02 -4.33 5.10
CA MET A 39 29.20 -5.50 4.80
C MET A 39 27.73 -5.27 5.19
N PHE A 40 27.49 -4.69 6.36
CA PHE A 40 26.15 -4.36 6.85
C PHE A 40 25.45 -3.34 5.94
N MET A 41 26.13 -2.24 5.58
CA MET A 41 25.61 -1.23 4.65
C MET A 41 25.29 -1.81 3.27
N ASN A 42 26.11 -2.76 2.79
CA ASN A 42 25.86 -3.43 1.51
C ASN A 42 24.62 -4.32 1.57
N GLN A 43 24.40 -5.03 2.68
CA GLN A 43 23.18 -5.83 2.89
C GLN A 43 21.92 -4.96 2.98
N ILE A 44 21.99 -3.83 3.69
CA ILE A 44 20.86 -2.88 3.75
C ILE A 44 20.56 -2.30 2.36
N SER A 45 21.59 -1.88 1.63
CA SER A 45 21.43 -1.34 0.27
C SER A 45 20.79 -2.33 -0.69
N VAL A 46 21.12 -3.62 -0.60
CA VAL A 46 20.48 -4.67 -1.41
C VAL A 46 19.02 -4.84 -0.97
N CYS A 47 18.75 -4.79 0.32
CA CYS A 47 17.40 -4.89 0.88
C CYS A 47 16.54 -3.63 0.63
N ASP A 48 17.12 -2.46 0.27
CA ASP A 48 16.36 -1.27 -0.13
C ASP A 48 15.70 -1.45 -1.51
N SER A 49 16.19 -2.38 -2.34
CA SER A 49 15.57 -2.74 -3.61
C SER A 49 14.34 -3.64 -3.44
N ASP A 50 14.32 -4.42 -2.36
CA ASP A 50 13.19 -5.25 -1.93
C ASP A 50 12.28 -4.41 -1.04
N GLN A 51 11.58 -3.44 -1.64
CA GLN A 51 10.44 -2.77 -1.01
C GLN A 51 9.60 -3.82 -0.29
N ILE A 52 9.28 -3.56 0.98
CA ILE A 52 8.57 -4.46 1.90
C ILE A 52 7.50 -5.23 1.14
N SER A 53 7.72 -6.53 0.88
CA SER A 53 6.82 -7.31 0.06
C SER A 53 5.68 -7.84 0.92
N ALA A 54 4.44 -7.67 0.46
CA ALA A 54 3.33 -8.41 1.01
C ALA A 54 3.44 -9.83 0.46
N PHE A 55 3.91 -10.77 1.30
CA PHE A 55 3.86 -12.20 1.00
C PHE A 55 4.69 -12.62 -0.23
N GLY A 56 5.72 -11.85 -0.63
CA GLY A 56 6.58 -12.16 -1.77
C GLY A 56 5.94 -11.95 -3.16
N PHE A 57 4.68 -11.50 -3.24
CA PHE A 57 3.98 -11.31 -4.52
C PHE A 57 4.10 -9.90 -5.07
N PHE A 58 4.10 -8.87 -4.20
CA PHE A 58 4.22 -7.48 -4.62
C PHE A 58 4.95 -6.64 -3.59
N ASN A 59 5.82 -5.77 -4.07
CA ASN A 59 6.37 -4.68 -3.28
C ASN A 59 5.24 -3.76 -2.81
N ILE A 60 5.11 -3.54 -1.49
CA ILE A 60 4.11 -2.64 -0.92
C ILE A 60 4.49 -1.21 -1.27
N ASN A 61 4.02 -0.75 -2.43
CA ASN A 61 4.07 0.65 -2.79
C ASN A 61 2.97 1.38 -2.00
N LEU A 62 3.36 2.19 -1.00
CA LEU A 62 2.42 2.97 -0.18
C LEU A 62 1.51 3.88 -1.02
N ASN A 63 1.97 4.37 -2.18
CA ASN A 63 1.15 5.18 -3.08
C ASN A 63 0.02 4.33 -3.68
N LEU A 64 0.30 3.07 -4.03
CA LEU A 64 -0.69 2.14 -4.56
C LEU A 64 -1.72 1.79 -3.49
N VAL A 65 -1.28 1.44 -2.28
CA VAL A 65 -2.16 1.14 -1.14
C VAL A 65 -3.08 2.33 -0.83
N THR A 66 -2.51 3.54 -0.76
CA THR A 66 -3.26 4.77 -0.51
C THR A 66 -4.26 5.05 -1.63
N SER A 67 -3.87 4.85 -2.89
CA SER A 67 -4.76 5.06 -4.04
C SER A 67 -5.94 4.09 -4.05
N VAL A 68 -5.72 2.82 -3.73
CA VAL A 68 -6.80 1.81 -3.61
C VAL A 68 -7.76 2.17 -2.48
N LEU A 69 -7.25 2.64 -1.34
CA LEU A 69 -8.06 3.10 -0.22
C LEU A 69 -8.93 4.31 -0.60
N VAL A 70 -8.35 5.32 -1.25
CA VAL A 70 -9.09 6.50 -1.72
C VAL A 70 -10.14 6.11 -2.76
N LEU A 71 -9.81 5.19 -3.68
CA LEU A 71 -10.75 4.68 -4.68
C LEU A 71 -11.94 3.96 -4.04
N LEU A 72 -11.72 3.14 -3.02
CA LEU A 72 -12.79 2.44 -2.31
C LEU A 72 -13.71 3.41 -1.55
N ILE A 73 -13.15 4.40 -0.86
CA ILE A 73 -13.92 5.42 -0.14
C ILE A 73 -14.72 6.28 -1.12
N SER A 74 -14.07 6.79 -2.17
CA SER A 74 -14.74 7.62 -3.18
C SER A 74 -15.80 6.84 -3.97
N GLY A 75 -15.51 5.59 -4.34
CA GLY A 75 -16.47 4.72 -5.02
C GLY A 75 -17.69 4.42 -4.16
N THR A 76 -17.50 4.03 -2.89
CA THR A 76 -18.62 3.73 -1.98
C THR A 76 -19.45 4.97 -1.67
N THR A 77 -18.83 6.11 -1.42
CA THR A 77 -19.54 7.38 -1.20
C THR A 77 -20.31 7.83 -2.44
N THR A 78 -19.74 7.68 -3.64
CA THR A 78 -20.44 7.98 -4.90
C THR A 78 -21.65 7.07 -5.09
N LEU A 79 -21.51 5.77 -4.83
CA LEU A 79 -22.63 4.83 -4.91
C LEU A 79 -23.77 5.20 -3.94
N ILE A 80 -23.42 5.64 -2.72
CA ILE A 80 -24.41 6.09 -1.73
C ILE A 80 -25.09 7.37 -2.21
N GLN A 81 -24.33 8.35 -2.71
CA GLN A 81 -24.89 9.62 -3.21
C GLN A 81 -25.79 9.43 -4.43
N MET A 82 -25.46 8.49 -5.32
CA MET A 82 -26.24 8.22 -6.52
C MET A 82 -27.45 7.30 -6.29
N LYS A 83 -27.67 6.81 -5.06
CA LYS A 83 -28.75 5.85 -4.75
C LYS A 83 -30.12 6.31 -5.26
N ASP A 84 -30.44 7.59 -5.07
CA ASP A 84 -31.73 8.18 -5.44
C ASP A 84 -31.64 8.99 -6.75
N HIS A 85 -30.54 8.87 -7.48
CA HIS A 85 -30.37 9.55 -8.76
C HIS A 85 -31.39 9.00 -9.79
N PRO A 86 -32.09 9.86 -10.55
CA PRO A 86 -33.18 9.43 -11.43
C PRO A 86 -32.77 8.37 -12.46
N ILE A 87 -31.53 8.44 -12.96
CA ILE A 87 -30.97 7.42 -13.87
C ILE A 87 -30.84 6.06 -13.17
N ILE A 88 -30.35 6.03 -11.93
CA ILE A 88 -30.15 4.79 -11.17
C ILE A 88 -31.50 4.18 -10.78
N LEU A 89 -32.45 5.01 -10.35
CA LEU A 89 -33.81 4.56 -10.04
C LEU A 89 -34.50 3.95 -11.27
N LYS A 90 -34.39 4.60 -12.43
CA LYS A 90 -34.92 4.09 -13.69
C LYS A 90 -34.29 2.73 -14.05
N LEU A 91 -32.96 2.64 -14.00
CA LEU A 91 -32.25 1.39 -14.26
C LEU A 91 -32.68 0.27 -13.31
N ASN A 92 -32.88 0.58 -12.03
CA ASN A 92 -33.30 -0.41 -11.04
C ASN A 92 -34.73 -0.93 -11.30
N ASN A 93 -35.65 -0.03 -11.65
CA ASN A 93 -37.02 -0.39 -12.02
C ASN A 93 -37.08 -1.21 -13.32
N ASP A 94 -36.32 -0.80 -14.33
CA ASP A 94 -36.23 -1.51 -15.60
C ASP A 94 -35.67 -2.93 -15.39
N THR A 95 -34.61 -3.05 -14.57
CA THR A 95 -34.01 -4.34 -14.19
C THR A 95 -35.00 -5.23 -13.43
N TYR A 96 -35.71 -4.68 -12.44
CA TYR A 96 -36.74 -5.41 -11.70
C TYR A 96 -37.85 -5.91 -12.63
N SER A 97 -38.33 -5.06 -13.54
CA SER A 97 -39.37 -5.41 -14.51
C SER A 97 -38.91 -6.53 -15.46
N PHE A 98 -37.63 -6.52 -15.87
CA PHE A 98 -37.04 -7.56 -16.70
C PHE A 98 -36.98 -8.91 -15.97
N PHE A 99 -36.51 -8.92 -14.73
CA PHE A 99 -36.49 -10.14 -13.91
C PHE A 99 -37.90 -10.70 -13.65
N GLN A 100 -38.88 -9.82 -13.45
CA GLN A 100 -40.27 -10.24 -13.26
C GLN A 100 -40.86 -10.89 -14.52
N LYS A 101 -40.54 -10.37 -15.72
CA LYS A 101 -40.93 -10.98 -16.99
C LYS A 101 -40.33 -12.37 -17.15
N LEU A 102 -39.02 -12.51 -16.94
CA LEU A 102 -38.32 -13.80 -16.99
C LEU A 102 -38.93 -14.83 -16.03
N ARG A 103 -39.27 -14.41 -14.80
CA ARG A 103 -39.88 -15.30 -13.79
C ARG A 103 -41.31 -15.73 -14.14
N ASN A 104 -42.08 -14.84 -14.77
CA ASN A 104 -43.49 -15.08 -15.08
C ASN A 104 -43.72 -15.83 -16.41
N GLY A 105 -42.65 -16.30 -17.07
CA GLY A 105 -42.76 -17.22 -18.21
C GLY A 105 -43.46 -16.63 -19.45
N LYS A 106 -43.20 -15.37 -19.77
CA LYS A 106 -43.46 -14.78 -21.09
C LYS A 106 -42.21 -14.11 -21.63
#